data_AF-M4YAP3-F1
#
_entry.id   AF-M4YAP3-F1
#
_cell.length_a   1.000
_cell.length_b   1.000
_cell.length_c   1.000
_cell.angle_alpha   90.00
_cell.angle_beta   90.00
_cell.angle_gamma   90.00
#
_symmetry.space_group_name_H-M   'P 1'
#
loop_
_entity.id
_entity.type
_entity.pdbx_description
1 polymer ?
#
loop_
_entity_poly.entity_id
_entity_poly.type
_entity_poly.pdbx_seq_one_letter_code
_entity_poly.pdbx_strand_id
1 'polypeptide(L)'
;YINNSKAVREAMCFLMDPQLGKKVCYVQFPQRFDGIDRHDRYANRNTVFFDINMKGLDGIQGPVYVGTGCVFRRQALYGYEPPKGPKRPKMVSCDCCPCFGRRKKLPKYTKHGVNGESAVQEFDDDKEILMSQMNFEKKFGQSAIFVTSTLMIEGGVPPSSSPAALLKEAIHVISCGYEDKTEWG
;
A
#
# COMPACT_ATOMS: atom_id res chain seq x y z
N TYR A 1 -8.27 24.54 1.44
CA TYR A 1 -7.40 24.97 2.55
C TYR A 1 -7.59 24.03 3.73
N ILE A 2 -6.64 24.00 4.67
CA ILE A 2 -6.82 23.26 5.93
C ILE A 2 -7.60 24.15 6.89
N ASN A 3 -8.83 23.74 7.23
CA ASN A 3 -9.69 24.48 8.15
C ASN A 3 -9.37 24.16 9.63
N ASN A 4 -8.92 22.92 9.91
CA ASN A 4 -8.60 22.47 11.26
C ASN A 4 -7.09 22.19 11.37
N SER A 5 -6.39 22.91 12.25
CA SER A 5 -4.95 22.70 12.51
C SER A 5 -4.64 21.31 13.09
N LYS A 6 -5.64 20.62 13.63
CA LYS A 6 -5.51 19.25 14.17
C LYS A 6 -5.70 18.16 13.12
N ALA A 7 -6.05 18.48 11.88
CA ALA A 7 -6.35 17.48 10.84
C ALA A 7 -5.20 16.47 10.64
N VAL A 8 -3.95 16.92 10.62
CA VAL A 8 -2.78 16.04 10.50
C VAL A 8 -2.64 15.13 11.73
N ARG A 9 -2.86 15.67 12.93
CA ARG A 9 -2.81 14.90 14.18
C ARG A 9 -3.90 13.82 14.20
N GLU A 10 -5.11 14.15 13.77
CA GLU A 10 -6.23 13.21 13.66
C GLU A 10 -5.91 12.10 12.66
N ALA A 11 -5.32 12.42 11.49
CA ALA A 11 -4.88 11.42 10.53
C ALA A 11 -3.82 10.48 11.13
N MET A 12 -2.86 11.04 11.88
CA MET A 12 -1.83 10.24 12.54
C MET A 12 -2.40 9.31 13.61
N CYS A 13 -3.48 9.67 14.30
CA CYS A 13 -4.14 8.76 15.25
C CYS A 13 -4.58 7.45 14.59
N PHE A 14 -5.06 7.49 13.34
CA PHE A 14 -5.42 6.28 12.59
C PHE A 14 -4.19 5.53 12.05
N LEU A 15 -3.20 6.26 11.51
CA LEU A 15 -2.02 5.64 10.87
C LEU A 15 -1.03 5.03 11.86
N MET A 16 -0.97 5.57 13.09
CA MET A 16 -0.09 5.14 14.17
C MET A 16 -0.78 4.20 15.17
N ASP A 17 -2.05 3.85 14.97
CA ASP A 17 -2.73 2.86 15.80
C ASP A 17 -1.97 1.51 15.74
N PRO A 18 -1.52 0.95 16.89
CA PRO A 18 -0.86 -0.35 16.93
C PRO A 18 -1.66 -1.49 16.31
N GLN A 19 -3.01 -1.42 16.34
CA GLN A 19 -3.89 -2.48 15.86
C GLN A 19 -4.30 -2.30 14.40
N LEU A 20 -4.86 -1.15 14.05
CA LEU A 20 -5.38 -0.89 12.71
C LEU A 20 -4.35 -0.21 11.80
N GLY A 21 -3.47 0.64 12.34
CA GLY A 21 -2.63 1.55 11.57
C GLY A 21 -1.80 0.87 10.49
N LYS A 22 -1.21 -0.29 10.79
CA LYS A 22 -0.43 -1.09 9.83
C LYS A 22 -1.22 -1.53 8.59
N LYS A 23 -2.55 -1.63 8.67
CA LYS A 23 -3.44 -2.03 7.57
C LYS A 23 -4.11 -0.84 6.87
N VAL A 24 -4.00 0.37 7.44
CA VAL A 24 -4.55 1.59 6.84
C VAL A 24 -3.65 2.04 5.70
N CYS A 25 -4.22 2.13 4.50
CA CYS A 25 -3.55 2.64 3.31
C CYS A 25 -3.64 4.17 3.21
N TYR A 26 -4.78 4.75 3.54
CA TYR A 26 -4.98 6.19 3.60
C TYR A 26 -6.11 6.58 4.55
N VAL A 27 -6.15 7.85 4.94
CA VAL A 27 -7.23 8.45 5.73
C VAL A 27 -7.90 9.53 4.88
N GLN A 28 -9.20 9.38 4.61
CA GLN A 28 -9.99 10.31 3.82
C GLN A 28 -10.80 11.25 4.73
N PHE A 29 -10.59 12.56 4.57
CA PHE A 29 -11.39 13.58 5.23
C PHE A 29 -12.57 14.01 4.34
N PRO A 30 -13.75 14.31 4.91
CA PRO A 30 -14.87 14.81 4.14
C PRO A 30 -14.57 16.22 3.62
N GLN A 31 -14.80 16.45 2.33
CA GLN A 31 -14.69 17.77 1.74
C GLN A 31 -15.95 18.58 2.05
N ARG A 32 -15.79 19.79 2.59
CA ARG A 32 -16.89 20.73 2.87
C ARG A 32 -16.65 22.04 2.13
N PHE A 33 -17.75 22.65 1.70
CA PHE A 33 -17.74 23.93 0.98
C PHE A 33 -18.41 24.99 1.84
N ASP A 34 -17.80 26.18 1.86
CA ASP A 34 -18.33 27.35 2.57
C ASP A 34 -19.21 28.19 1.63
N GLY A 35 -20.01 29.11 2.19
CA GLY A 35 -20.82 30.05 1.41
C GLY A 35 -22.05 29.44 0.74
N ILE A 36 -22.54 28.30 1.23
CA ILE A 36 -23.73 27.63 0.67
C ILE A 36 -25.00 28.30 1.19
N ASP A 37 -25.91 28.59 0.27
CA ASP A 37 -27.24 29.14 0.56
C ASP A 37 -28.02 28.27 1.58
N ARG A 38 -28.89 28.91 2.36
CA ARG A 38 -29.72 28.22 3.38
C ARG A 38 -30.61 27.15 2.75
N HIS A 39 -31.14 27.42 1.55
CA HIS A 39 -32.03 26.49 0.86
C HIS A 39 -31.28 25.38 0.10
N ASP A 40 -29.95 25.51 -0.07
CA ASP A 40 -29.06 24.54 -0.74
C ASP A 40 -29.72 23.85 -1.95
N ARG A 41 -30.35 24.65 -2.82
CA ARG A 41 -31.14 24.14 -3.96
C ARG A 41 -30.31 23.27 -4.92
N TYR A 42 -29.00 23.49 -4.96
CA TYR A 42 -28.06 22.73 -5.79
C TYR A 42 -27.43 21.53 -5.07
N ALA A 43 -27.81 21.27 -3.81
CA ALA A 43 -27.28 20.19 -2.98
C ALA A 43 -25.73 20.18 -2.89
N ASN A 44 -25.11 21.36 -2.90
CA ASN A 44 -23.66 21.50 -2.95
C ASN A 44 -22.97 21.06 -1.64
N ARG A 45 -23.72 20.87 -0.55
CA ARG A 45 -23.17 20.31 0.69
C ARG A 45 -22.74 18.85 0.58
N ASN A 46 -23.29 18.11 -0.40
CA ASN A 46 -22.99 16.68 -0.63
C ASN A 46 -23.06 15.81 0.65
N THR A 47 -23.97 16.12 1.57
CA THR A 47 -24.08 15.44 2.87
C THR A 47 -24.42 13.96 2.72
N VAL A 48 -25.29 13.58 1.79
CA VAL A 48 -25.63 12.16 1.55
C VAL A 48 -24.39 11.36 1.16
N PHE A 49 -23.55 11.91 0.29
CA PHE A 49 -22.34 11.23 -0.17
C PHE A 49 -21.31 11.09 0.96
N PHE A 50 -20.98 12.18 1.65
CA PHE A 50 -19.92 12.17 2.67
C PHE A 50 -20.36 11.64 4.04
N ASP A 51 -21.61 11.84 4.44
CA ASP A 51 -22.09 11.45 5.79
C ASP A 51 -22.83 10.13 5.83
N ILE A 52 -23.41 9.67 4.72
CA ILE A 52 -24.16 8.41 4.68
C ILE A 52 -23.32 7.36 3.95
N ASN A 53 -23.03 7.57 2.66
CA ASN A 53 -22.38 6.54 1.84
C ASN A 53 -20.95 6.23 2.31
N MET A 54 -20.11 7.26 2.48
CA MET A 54 -18.72 7.06 2.90
C MET A 54 -18.59 6.45 4.30
N LYS A 55 -19.44 6.88 5.25
CA LYS A 55 -19.46 6.27 6.58
C LYS A 55 -19.96 4.83 6.56
N GLY A 56 -20.92 4.51 5.68
CA GLY A 56 -21.36 3.15 5.47
C GLY A 56 -20.26 2.24 4.91
N LEU A 57 -19.49 2.74 3.93
CA LEU A 57 -18.35 2.01 3.35
C LEU A 57 -17.20 1.82 4.33
N ASP A 58 -17.00 2.77 5.26
CA ASP A 58 -16.00 2.67 6.33
C ASP A 58 -16.22 1.44 7.23
N GLY A 59 -17.47 1.01 7.43
CA GLY A 59 -17.79 -0.21 8.17
C GLY A 59 -17.41 -1.52 7.46
N ILE A 60 -17.09 -1.48 6.15
CA ILE A 60 -16.76 -2.66 5.34
C ILE A 60 -15.26 -2.68 5.01
N GLN A 61 -14.80 -1.68 4.25
CA GLN A 61 -13.42 -1.62 3.75
C GLN A 61 -12.80 -0.22 3.80
N GLY A 62 -13.60 0.83 3.98
CA GLY A 62 -13.14 2.22 3.94
C GLY A 62 -13.88 3.04 2.90
N PRO A 63 -13.85 4.38 3.03
CA PRO A 63 -14.35 5.29 1.99
C PRO A 63 -13.51 5.20 0.72
N VAL A 64 -14.05 5.67 -0.41
CA VAL A 64 -13.28 5.78 -1.66
C VAL A 64 -12.49 7.10 -1.71
N TYR A 65 -11.37 7.10 -2.42
CA TYR A 65 -10.60 8.32 -2.67
C TYR A 65 -11.34 9.27 -3.60
N VAL A 66 -11.46 10.54 -3.20
CA VAL A 66 -12.26 11.57 -3.90
C VAL A 66 -11.41 12.70 -4.51
N GLY A 67 -10.08 12.55 -4.56
CA GLY A 67 -9.17 13.54 -5.15
C GLY A 67 -8.57 14.55 -4.17
N THR A 68 -9.17 14.78 -2.99
CA THR A 68 -8.68 15.77 -2.02
C THR A 68 -8.80 15.29 -0.57
N GLY A 69 -8.16 16.03 0.35
CA GLY A 69 -8.32 15.81 1.79
C GLY A 69 -7.91 14.41 2.25
N CYS A 70 -6.86 13.84 1.66
CA CYS A 70 -6.44 12.47 1.93
C CYS A 70 -4.99 12.42 2.39
N VAL A 71 -4.69 11.55 3.37
CA VAL A 71 -3.32 11.29 3.83
C VAL A 71 -2.96 9.85 3.48
N PHE A 72 -2.06 9.67 2.51
CA PHE A 72 -1.63 8.36 2.02
C PHE A 72 -0.41 7.82 2.76
N ARG A 73 -0.40 6.51 2.98
CA ARG A 73 0.81 5.77 3.36
C ARG A 73 1.69 5.59 2.12
N ARG A 74 2.90 6.14 2.15
CA ARG A 74 3.90 6.07 1.06
C ARG A 74 4.07 4.65 0.48
N GLN A 75 4.22 3.64 1.34
CA GLN A 75 4.38 2.24 0.91
C GLN A 75 3.16 1.70 0.14
N ALA A 76 1.95 2.11 0.52
CA ALA A 76 0.74 1.70 -0.19
C ALA A 76 0.64 2.34 -1.58
N LEU A 77 1.12 3.58 -1.75
CA LEU A 77 1.16 4.27 -3.05
C LEU A 77 2.11 3.57 -4.04
N TYR A 78 3.21 3.01 -3.55
CA TYR A 78 4.16 2.21 -4.34
C TYR A 78 3.69 0.77 -4.62
N GLY A 79 2.48 0.41 -4.18
CA GLY A 79 1.90 -0.91 -4.41
C GLY A 79 2.49 -2.03 -3.55
N TYR A 80 3.09 -1.72 -2.39
CA TYR A 80 3.46 -2.74 -1.42
C TYR A 80 2.22 -3.25 -0.67
N GLU A 81 2.12 -4.57 -0.51
CA GLU A 81 1.04 -5.19 0.25
C GLU A 81 1.12 -4.81 1.74
N PRO A 82 -0.04 -4.71 2.44
CA PRO A 82 -0.03 -4.52 3.87
C PRO A 82 0.67 -5.69 4.57
N PRO A 83 1.37 -5.45 5.69
CA PRO A 83 2.04 -6.51 6.43
C PRO A 83 1.02 -7.57 6.84
N LYS A 84 1.33 -8.83 6.49
CA LYS A 84 0.46 -9.98 6.76
C LYS A 84 0.30 -10.14 8.26
N GLY A 85 -0.90 -9.84 8.76
CA GLY A 85 -1.26 -10.12 10.15
C GLY A 85 -1.24 -11.63 10.43
N PRO A 86 -1.28 -12.04 11.71
CA PRO A 86 -1.45 -13.45 12.04
C PRO A 86 -2.69 -13.99 11.33
N LYS A 87 -2.53 -15.10 10.62
CA LYS A 87 -3.65 -15.78 9.94
C LYS A 87 -4.73 -16.02 10.98
N ARG A 88 -5.96 -15.54 10.73
CA ARG A 88 -7.11 -15.89 11.58
C ARG A 88 -7.11 -17.42 11.71
N PRO A 89 -7.17 -17.99 12.93
CA PRO A 89 -7.28 -19.43 13.07
C PRO A 89 -8.47 -19.87 12.23
N LYS A 90 -8.25 -20.85 11.34
CA LYS A 90 -9.34 -21.44 10.57
C LYS A 90 -10.39 -21.88 11.57
N MET A 91 -11.63 -21.44 11.36
CA MET A 91 -12.75 -21.88 12.18
C MET A 91 -12.73 -23.41 12.15
N VAL A 92 -12.40 -24.02 13.28
CA VAL A 92 -12.40 -25.48 13.40
C VAL A 92 -13.84 -25.89 13.20
N SER A 93 -14.15 -26.49 12.05
CA SER A 93 -15.45 -27.11 11.87
C SER A 93 -15.53 -28.21 12.91
N CYS A 94 -16.39 -28.02 13.91
CA CYS A 94 -16.69 -29.03 14.88
C CYS A 94 -17.16 -30.29 14.15
N ASP A 95 -16.47 -31.41 14.36
CA ASP A 95 -16.86 -32.73 13.83
C ASP A 95 -18.10 -33.32 14.52
N CYS A 96 -18.74 -32.59 15.45
CA CYS A 96 -19.88 -33.06 16.25
C CYS A 96 -21.25 -32.52 15.79
N CYS A 97 -21.32 -31.79 14.66
CA CYS A 97 -22.61 -31.32 14.11
C CYS A 97 -23.03 -32.14 12.87
N PRO A 98 -24.19 -32.81 12.86
CA PRO A 98 -24.66 -33.59 11.70
C PRO A 98 -25.24 -32.73 10.56
N CYS A 99 -25.10 -31.39 10.60
CA CYS A 99 -25.86 -30.48 9.75
C CYS A 99 -25.14 -29.99 8.48
N PHE A 100 -23.87 -30.35 8.23
CA PHE A 100 -23.16 -29.95 7.01
C PHE A 100 -22.40 -31.12 6.37
N GLY A 101 -22.88 -31.56 5.20
CA GLY A 101 -22.41 -32.73 4.48
C GLY A 101 -20.90 -32.73 4.16
N ARG A 102 -20.23 -33.82 4.54
CA ARG A 102 -18.82 -34.08 4.23
C ARG A 102 -18.62 -34.36 2.74
N ARG A 103 -18.00 -33.44 2.00
CA ARG A 103 -17.27 -33.80 0.76
C ARG A 103 -15.84 -34.22 1.12
N LYS A 104 -15.58 -35.53 1.18
CA LYS A 104 -14.22 -36.08 1.23
C LYS A 104 -13.50 -35.74 -0.08
N LYS A 105 -12.35 -35.05 -0.03
CA LYS A 105 -11.37 -35.02 -1.14
C LYS A 105 -10.31 -36.10 -0.88
N LEU A 106 -10.09 -36.97 -1.88
CA LEU A 106 -9.03 -37.98 -1.89
C LEU A 106 -7.63 -37.31 -1.93
N PRO A 107 -6.60 -37.84 -1.26
CA PRO A 107 -5.23 -37.35 -1.40
C PRO A 107 -4.57 -37.87 -2.67
N LYS A 108 -3.94 -36.98 -3.44
CA LYS A 108 -3.03 -37.33 -4.54
C LYS A 108 -1.64 -37.61 -3.97
N TYR A 109 -1.07 -38.73 -4.42
CA TYR A 109 0.27 -39.24 -4.12
C TYR A 109 1.30 -38.58 -5.05
N THR A 110 2.40 -38.03 -4.51
CA THR A 110 3.60 -37.70 -5.29
C THR A 110 4.85 -38.15 -4.55
N LYS A 111 5.65 -38.96 -5.27
CA LYS A 111 6.84 -39.71 -4.82
C LYS A 111 8.00 -38.80 -4.41
N HIS A 112 8.72 -39.25 -3.38
CA HIS A 112 10.11 -38.92 -3.08
C HIS A 112 11.04 -39.36 -4.22
N GLY A 113 12.04 -38.53 -4.52
CA GLY A 113 13.25 -38.91 -5.26
C GLY A 113 14.43 -38.07 -4.75
N VAL A 114 15.47 -38.75 -4.27
CA VAL A 114 16.70 -38.21 -3.67
C VAL A 114 17.85 -38.45 -4.64
N ASN A 115 18.72 -37.45 -4.88
CA ASN A 115 20.20 -37.54 -4.92
C ASN A 115 20.85 -36.46 -5.80
N GLY A 116 22.00 -35.94 -5.33
CA GLY A 116 23.16 -35.69 -6.21
C GLY A 116 23.68 -34.26 -6.36
N GLU A 117 24.54 -33.85 -5.42
CA GLU A 117 25.84 -33.17 -5.63
C GLU A 117 25.99 -31.93 -6.55
N SER A 118 26.34 -30.82 -5.87
CA SER A 118 27.54 -29.98 -6.10
C SER A 118 27.71 -29.13 -7.38
N ALA A 119 27.90 -27.82 -7.13
CA ALA A 119 28.56 -26.82 -7.98
C ALA A 119 27.72 -26.05 -9.02
N VAL A 120 26.60 -25.44 -8.61
CA VAL A 120 25.98 -24.29 -9.32
C VAL A 120 25.24 -23.42 -8.28
N GLN A 121 25.91 -22.48 -7.62
CA GLN A 121 25.22 -21.52 -6.73
C GLN A 121 25.65 -20.06 -6.96
N GLU A 122 26.92 -19.80 -7.33
CA GLU A 122 27.38 -18.41 -7.55
C GLU A 122 26.79 -17.73 -8.81
N PHE A 123 26.48 -18.47 -9.88
CA PHE A 123 25.89 -17.88 -11.09
C PHE A 123 24.38 -17.63 -11.02
N ASP A 124 23.69 -18.31 -10.10
CA ASP A 124 22.23 -18.19 -9.97
C ASP A 124 21.89 -16.98 -9.08
N ASP A 125 22.67 -16.75 -8.02
CA ASP A 125 22.51 -15.60 -7.13
C ASP A 125 22.76 -14.25 -7.85
N ASP A 126 23.81 -14.16 -8.68
CA ASP A 126 24.08 -12.94 -9.46
C ASP A 126 22.96 -12.65 -10.47
N LYS A 127 22.39 -13.70 -11.07
CA LYS A 127 21.26 -13.59 -11.99
C LYS A 127 19.99 -13.18 -11.25
N GLU A 128 19.73 -13.70 -10.05
CA GLU A 128 18.61 -13.28 -9.20
C GLU A 128 18.74 -11.83 -8.73
N ILE A 129 19.94 -11.40 -8.32
CA ILE A 129 20.22 -10.01 -7.93
C ILE A 129 20.02 -9.08 -9.12
N LEU A 130 20.56 -9.41 -10.29
CA LEU A 130 20.36 -8.64 -11.53
C LEU A 130 18.89 -8.60 -11.94
N MET A 131 18.16 -9.72 -11.87
CA MET A 131 16.72 -9.77 -12.14
C MET A 131 15.94 -8.93 -11.14
N SER A 132 16.32 -8.92 -9.87
CA SER A 132 15.70 -8.08 -8.84
C SER A 132 15.96 -6.59 -9.08
N GLN A 133 17.19 -6.21 -9.44
CA GLN A 133 17.55 -4.84 -9.79
C GLN A 133 16.80 -4.36 -11.05
N MET A 134 16.77 -5.18 -12.10
CA MET A 134 15.99 -4.91 -13.31
C MET A 134 14.50 -4.75 -13.02
N ASN A 135 13.94 -5.54 -12.10
CA ASN A 135 12.55 -5.40 -11.66
C ASN A 135 12.32 -4.08 -10.92
N PHE A 136 13.26 -3.62 -10.09
CA PHE A 136 13.15 -2.34 -9.41
C PHE A 136 13.31 -1.14 -10.35
N GLU A 137 14.24 -1.20 -11.30
CA GLU A 137 14.42 -0.14 -12.30
C GLU A 137 13.18 -0.02 -13.19
N LYS A 138 12.61 -1.15 -13.62
CA LYS A 138 11.35 -1.16 -14.37
C LYS A 138 10.20 -0.64 -13.52
N LYS A 139 10.16 -0.92 -12.23
CA LYS A 139 9.04 -0.50 -11.37
C LYS A 139 9.13 0.97 -10.91
N PHE A 140 10.33 1.44 -10.58
CA PHE A 140 10.54 2.74 -9.92
C PHE A 140 11.40 3.73 -10.72
N GLY A 141 12.04 3.28 -11.80
CA GLY A 141 12.94 4.07 -12.63
C GLY A 141 14.42 3.91 -12.26
N GLN A 142 15.27 4.63 -12.99
CA GLN A 142 16.72 4.45 -12.98
C GLN A 142 17.44 5.13 -11.80
N SER A 143 16.75 5.98 -11.01
CA SER A 143 17.41 6.67 -9.90
C SER A 143 17.64 5.72 -8.71
N ALA A 144 18.90 5.32 -8.51
CA ALA A 144 19.30 4.48 -7.39
C ALA A 144 18.98 5.12 -6.02
N ILE A 145 19.07 6.45 -5.90
CA ILE A 145 18.72 7.16 -4.66
C ILE A 145 17.22 7.04 -4.39
N PHE A 146 16.40 7.25 -5.42
CA PHE A 146 14.96 7.11 -5.31
C PHE A 146 14.56 5.67 -4.95
N VAL A 147 15.05 4.68 -5.70
CA VAL A 147 14.80 3.25 -5.45
C VAL A 147 15.17 2.87 -4.02
N THR A 148 16.37 3.24 -3.56
CA THR A 148 16.83 2.99 -2.19
C THR A 148 15.89 3.63 -1.16
N SER A 149 15.42 4.85 -1.41
CA SER A 149 14.48 5.54 -0.52
C SER A 149 13.10 4.85 -0.44
N THR A 150 12.72 4.03 -1.42
CA THR A 150 11.46 3.26 -1.36
C THR A 150 11.56 2.06 -0.41
N LEU A 151 12.75 1.47 -0.30
CA LEU A 151 13.05 0.33 0.58
C LEU A 151 13.15 0.72 2.06
N MET A 152 13.37 2.01 2.35
CA MET A 152 13.40 2.54 3.71
C MET A 152 11.98 2.66 4.29
N ILE A 153 11.55 1.68 5.08
CA ILE A 153 10.19 1.61 5.65
C ILE A 153 9.88 2.80 6.56
N GLU A 154 10.83 3.19 7.41
CA GLU A 154 10.70 4.34 8.32
C GLU A 154 10.90 5.69 7.61
N GLY A 155 11.19 5.66 6.31
CA GLY A 155 11.50 6.84 5.51
C GLY A 155 12.91 7.36 5.77
N GLY A 156 13.09 8.65 5.53
CA GLY A 156 14.39 9.31 5.61
C GLY A 156 15.14 9.30 4.28
N VAL A 157 16.43 9.61 4.37
CA VAL A 157 17.32 9.80 3.24
C VAL A 157 18.56 8.91 3.41
N PRO A 158 19.10 8.31 2.34
CA PRO A 158 20.31 7.50 2.44
C PRO A 158 21.47 8.27 3.08
N PRO A 159 22.15 7.72 4.09
CA PRO A 159 23.13 8.44 4.92
C PRO A 159 24.38 8.92 4.14
N SER A 160 24.64 8.36 2.96
CA SER A 160 25.76 8.72 2.09
C SER A 160 25.48 9.88 1.13
N SER A 161 24.27 10.47 1.16
CA SER A 161 23.85 11.47 0.17
C SER A 161 24.10 12.92 0.64
N SER A 162 24.72 13.73 -0.21
CA SER A 162 24.89 15.17 0.04
C SER A 162 23.67 15.97 -0.45
N PRO A 163 23.37 17.15 0.12
CA PRO A 163 22.25 17.98 -0.35
C PRO A 163 22.31 18.32 -1.84
N ALA A 164 23.51 18.54 -2.38
CA ALA A 164 23.72 18.80 -3.80
C ALA A 164 23.39 17.58 -4.67
N ALA A 165 23.79 16.38 -4.23
CA ALA A 165 23.45 15.13 -4.92
C ALA A 165 21.93 14.88 -4.90
N LEU A 166 21.27 15.13 -3.76
CA LEU A 166 19.81 14.99 -3.64
C LEU A 166 19.06 15.95 -4.57
N LEU A 167 19.51 17.19 -4.69
CA LEU A 167 18.90 18.17 -5.59
C LEU A 167 19.06 17.74 -7.06
N LYS A 168 20.25 17.26 -7.43
CA LYS A 168 20.51 16.76 -8.79
C LYS A 168 19.62 15.55 -9.12
N GLU A 169 19.49 14.61 -8.19
CA GLU A 169 18.61 13.44 -8.36
C GLU A 169 17.13 13.84 -8.40
N ALA A 170 16.69 14.79 -7.57
CA ALA A 170 15.33 15.29 -7.60
C ALA A 170 14.97 15.88 -8.97
N ILE A 171 15.89 16.66 -9.58
CA ILE A 171 15.73 17.20 -10.94
C ILE A 171 15.64 16.07 -11.98
N HIS A 172 16.41 14.99 -11.81
CA HIS A 172 16.37 13.84 -12.71
C HIS A 172 15.03 13.08 -12.61
N VAL A 173 14.53 12.82 -11.39
CA VAL A 173 13.29 12.07 -11.15
C VAL A 173 12.04 12.81 -11.66
N ILE A 174 12.04 14.14 -11.65
CA ILE A 174 10.91 14.95 -12.19
C ILE A 174 11.03 15.22 -13.71
N SER A 175 12.01 14.61 -14.39
CA SER A 175 12.21 14.82 -15.82
C SER A 175 11.13 14.12 -16.66
N CYS A 176 10.80 14.70 -17.82
CA CYS A 176 9.71 14.24 -18.68
C CYS A 176 9.83 12.77 -19.15
N GLY A 177 11.05 12.24 -19.28
CA GLY A 177 11.29 10.87 -19.71
C GLY A 177 11.55 9.90 -18.56
N TYR A 178 11.40 10.32 -17.30
CA TYR A 178 11.70 9.45 -16.16
C TYR A 178 10.76 8.24 -16.09
N GLU A 179 9.51 8.43 -16.51
CA GLU A 179 8.49 7.38 -16.50
C GLU A 179 8.57 6.44 -17.73
N ASP A 180 9.42 6.75 -18.72
CA ASP A 180 9.55 5.96 -19.93
C ASP A 180 10.01 4.53 -19.62
N LYS A 181 9.22 3.54 -20.07
CA LYS A 181 9.45 2.10 -19.85
C LYS A 181 9.39 1.67 -18.37
N THR A 182 8.82 2.50 -17.52
CA THR A 182 8.55 2.14 -16.12
C THR A 182 7.11 1.66 -15.93
N GLU A 183 6.80 1.17 -14.74
CA GLU A 183 5.44 0.78 -14.31
C GLU A 183 4.74 1.90 -13.51
N TRP A 184 5.22 3.14 -13.62
CA TRP A 184 4.50 4.30 -13.11
C TRP A 184 3.14 4.41 -13.84
N GLY A 185 2.09 4.61 -13.03
CA GLY A 185 0.69 4.34 -13.38
C GLY A 185 0.16 5.02 -14.63
#